data_AF-A0A6A5Q8S3-F1
#
_entry.id   AF-A0A6A5Q8S3-F1
#
_cell.length_a   1.000
_cell.length_b   1.000
_cell.length_c   1.000
_cell.angle_alpha   90.00
_cell.angle_beta   90.00
_cell.angle_gamma   90.00
#
_symmetry.space_group_name_H-M   'P 1'
#
loop_
_entity.id
_entity.type
_entity.pdbx_description
1 polymer ?
#
loop_
_entity_poly.entity_id
_entity_poly.type
_entity_poly.pdbx_seq_one_letter_code
_entity_poly.pdbx_strand_id
1 'polypeptide(L)'
;MRFTIQVTALLSALATTSFAANTFSHFCSGGCRSAQKNGFDVTNSECFSLPKGANHVYFTQASAESQAEGTLCLYGFNEGGCRSLDKSDGTQEFHDVGLRGLGMTTLDKTLHNATSFIWSEGACVPPQEPSK
;
A
#
# COMPACT_ATOMS: atom_id res chain seq x y z
N MET A 1 -33.73 20.04 -30.99
CA MET A 1 -33.55 18.88 -30.09
C MET A 1 -32.17 19.00 -29.45
N ARG A 2 -32.08 19.24 -28.14
CA ARG A 2 -30.81 19.30 -27.41
C ARG A 2 -30.64 17.96 -26.70
N PHE A 3 -29.71 17.13 -27.18
CA PHE A 3 -29.39 15.85 -26.57
C PHE A 3 -28.47 16.07 -25.36
N THR A 4 -28.92 15.57 -24.22
CA THR A 4 -28.24 15.47 -22.94
C THR A 4 -27.03 14.53 -23.05
N ILE A 5 -25.82 15.09 -23.11
CA ILE A 5 -24.54 14.34 -23.06
C ILE A 5 -23.84 14.71 -21.74
N GLN A 6 -24.26 14.17 -20.60
CA GLN A 6 -23.54 14.39 -19.32
C GLN A 6 -23.56 13.20 -18.33
N VAL A 7 -23.82 11.96 -18.74
CA VAL A 7 -23.96 10.85 -17.76
C VAL A 7 -23.17 9.58 -18.11
N THR A 8 -22.02 9.69 -18.77
CA THR A 8 -21.16 8.52 -19.08
C THR A 8 -19.77 8.53 -18.45
N ALA A 9 -19.42 9.52 -17.62
CA ALA A 9 -18.08 9.60 -17.02
C ALA A 9 -17.99 9.12 -15.56
N LEU A 10 -19.10 8.78 -14.89
CA LEU A 10 -19.10 8.55 -13.43
C LEU A 10 -19.17 7.07 -12.98
N LEU A 11 -19.23 6.12 -13.92
CA LEU A 11 -19.38 4.69 -13.59
C LEU A 11 -18.05 3.90 -13.57
N SER A 12 -16.95 4.51 -14.02
CA SER A 12 -15.63 3.87 -14.01
C SER A 12 -14.95 3.86 -12.64
N ALA A 13 -15.49 4.59 -11.66
CA ALA A 13 -14.90 4.73 -10.32
C ALA A 13 -15.40 3.68 -9.30
N LEU A 14 -16.33 2.80 -9.68
CA LEU A 14 -17.01 1.85 -8.77
C LEU A 14 -16.61 0.38 -8.99
N ALA A 15 -15.73 0.10 -9.94
CA ALA A 15 -15.04 -1.19 -10.07
C ALA A 15 -13.66 -0.98 -9.44
N THR A 16 -13.24 -1.58 -8.34
CA THR A 16 -13.49 -2.90 -7.77
C THR A 16 -13.07 -2.84 -6.29
N THR A 17 -14.01 -2.96 -5.36
CA THR A 17 -13.72 -3.05 -3.91
C THR A 17 -13.81 -4.49 -3.42
N SER A 18 -13.22 -5.43 -4.14
CA SER A 18 -12.94 -6.77 -3.60
C SER A 18 -11.67 -6.64 -2.77
N PHE A 19 -11.79 -5.99 -1.60
CA PHE A 19 -10.63 -5.69 -0.77
C PHE A 19 -10.02 -6.95 -0.20
N ALA A 20 -8.71 -6.89 -0.03
CA ALA A 20 -7.80 -7.95 0.40
C ALA A 20 -8.03 -8.34 1.87
N ALA A 21 -9.21 -8.85 2.20
CA ALA A 21 -9.59 -9.19 3.57
C ALA A 21 -8.59 -10.19 4.18
N ASN A 22 -8.05 -9.86 5.35
CA ASN A 22 -7.01 -10.65 6.03
C ASN A 22 -5.69 -10.75 5.26
N THR A 23 -5.33 -9.70 4.50
CA THR A 23 -4.00 -9.58 3.90
C THR A 23 -3.04 -8.87 4.85
N PHE A 24 -1.87 -9.46 5.01
CA PHE A 24 -0.80 -8.98 5.85
C PHE A 24 0.43 -8.71 5.01
N SER A 25 1.01 -7.54 5.20
CA SER A 25 2.33 -7.18 4.67
C SER A 25 3.41 -7.50 5.69
N HIS A 26 4.57 -7.90 5.20
CA HIS A 26 5.71 -8.27 6.03
C HIS A 26 6.97 -7.64 5.47
N PHE A 27 7.73 -6.99 6.34
CA PHE A 27 8.87 -6.18 5.94
C PHE A 27 10.17 -6.77 6.46
N CYS A 28 11.21 -6.75 5.63
CA CYS A 28 12.49 -7.30 6.01
C CYS A 28 13.67 -6.49 5.46
N SER A 29 14.79 -6.55 6.17
CA SER A 29 16.06 -5.96 5.77
C SER A 29 16.90 -7.04 5.08
N GLY A 30 17.00 -7.01 3.75
CA GLY A 30 17.63 -8.07 2.95
C GLY A 30 16.68 -9.22 2.57
N GLY A 31 17.19 -10.44 2.39
CA GLY A 31 16.33 -11.56 1.96
C GLY A 31 15.37 -12.04 3.06
N CYS A 32 14.06 -11.99 2.84
CA CYS A 32 13.06 -12.54 3.76
C CYS A 32 13.09 -14.08 3.74
N ARG A 33 13.95 -14.68 4.58
CA ARG A 33 14.07 -16.16 4.69
C ARG A 33 13.05 -16.81 5.61
N SER A 34 12.24 -16.02 6.31
CA SER A 34 11.23 -16.50 7.25
C SER A 34 10.04 -15.57 7.24
N ALA A 35 8.85 -16.17 7.17
CA ALA A 35 7.60 -15.45 7.40
C ALA A 35 7.69 -14.77 8.78
N GLN A 36 7.63 -13.44 8.85
CA GLN A 36 7.53 -12.77 10.13
C GLN A 36 6.21 -13.21 10.75
N LYS A 37 6.22 -13.57 12.04
CA LYS A 37 4.99 -14.02 12.71
C LYS A 37 3.94 -12.92 12.82
N ASN A 38 4.37 -11.66 12.80
CA ASN A 38 3.52 -10.50 12.98
C ASN A 38 3.61 -9.65 11.71
N GLY A 39 2.69 -9.88 10.78
CA GLY A 39 2.52 -9.00 9.64
C GLY A 39 1.68 -7.78 10.00
N PHE A 40 1.76 -6.73 9.19
CA PHE A 40 0.91 -5.56 9.29
C PHE A 40 -0.31 -5.76 8.41
N ASP A 41 -1.49 -5.67 9.00
CA ASP A 41 -2.74 -5.72 8.25
C ASP A 41 -2.78 -4.54 7.27
N VAL A 42 -2.91 -4.84 5.98
CA VAL A 42 -2.93 -3.81 4.92
C VAL A 42 -4.25 -3.03 4.89
N THR A 43 -5.28 -3.54 5.56
CA THR A 43 -6.57 -2.85 5.77
C THR A 43 -6.54 -1.94 7.00
N ASN A 44 -5.52 -2.08 7.85
CA ASN A 44 -5.36 -1.21 9.01
C ASN A 44 -4.69 0.11 8.59
N SER A 45 -5.44 1.20 8.70
CA SER A 45 -4.97 2.56 8.47
C SER A 45 -4.24 3.17 9.68
N GLU A 46 -3.86 2.38 10.67
CA GLU A 46 -3.03 2.85 11.77
C GLU A 46 -1.59 3.08 11.33
N CYS A 47 -0.97 4.08 11.95
CA CYS A 47 0.42 4.39 11.71
C CYS A 47 1.33 3.37 12.40
N PHE A 48 2.35 2.88 11.68
CA PHE A 48 3.32 1.95 12.23
C PHE A 48 4.75 2.31 11.84
N SER A 49 5.72 1.75 12.55
CA SER A 49 7.15 1.89 12.23
C SER A 49 7.70 0.55 11.76
N LEU A 50 8.59 0.61 10.76
CA LEU A 50 9.30 -0.56 10.27
C LEU A 50 10.61 -0.79 11.03
N PRO A 51 11.10 -2.04 11.05
CA PRO A 51 12.47 -2.34 11.48
C PRO A 51 13.48 -1.52 10.67
N LYS A 52 14.56 -1.07 11.32
CA LYS A 52 15.61 -0.30 10.66
C LYS A 52 16.19 -1.07 9.47
N GLY A 53 16.25 -0.41 8.31
CA GLY A 53 16.81 -0.95 7.08
C GLY A 53 15.89 -1.91 6.32
N ALA A 54 14.60 -1.98 6.68
CA ALA A 54 13.62 -2.73 5.90
C ALA A 54 13.52 -2.13 4.50
N ASN A 55 13.80 -2.94 3.48
CA ASN A 55 13.86 -2.51 2.09
C ASN A 55 13.11 -3.46 1.15
N HIS A 56 12.51 -4.51 1.70
CA HIS A 56 11.67 -5.45 0.98
C HIS A 56 10.36 -5.68 1.72
N VAL A 57 9.32 -6.00 0.96
CA VAL A 57 7.99 -6.36 1.44
C VAL A 57 7.49 -7.61 0.71
N TYR A 58 6.75 -8.47 1.40
CA TYR A 58 5.93 -9.51 0.80
C TYR A 58 4.58 -9.59 1.51
N PHE A 59 3.63 -10.24 0.85
CA PHE A 59 2.25 -10.31 1.31
C PHE A 59 1.85 -11.76 1.60
N THR A 60 1.03 -11.92 2.64
CA THR A 60 0.41 -13.18 3.03
C THR A 60 -1.05 -12.97 3.33
N GLN A 61 -1.85 -14.04 3.30
CA GLN A 61 -3.25 -13.98 3.65
C GLN A 61 -3.67 -15.22 4.44
N ALA A 62 -4.71 -15.08 5.27
CA ALA A 62 -5.29 -16.21 6.01
C ALA A 62 -6.11 -17.19 5.14
N SER A 63 -6.74 -16.73 4.05
CA SER A 63 -7.50 -17.53 3.08
C SER A 63 -6.63 -18.15 1.98
N ALA A 64 -7.18 -19.16 1.29
CA ALA A 64 -6.50 -19.96 0.27
C ALA A 64 -6.28 -19.23 -1.08
N GLU A 65 -6.71 -17.98 -1.24
CA GLU A 65 -6.51 -17.25 -2.49
C GLU A 65 -5.02 -16.97 -2.72
N SER A 66 -4.65 -16.98 -3.99
CA SER A 66 -3.25 -16.81 -4.41
C SER A 66 -2.83 -15.35 -4.54
N GLN A 67 -3.79 -14.43 -4.61
CA GLN A 67 -3.58 -13.03 -4.98
C GLN A 67 -4.62 -12.16 -4.31
N ALA A 68 -4.23 -10.95 -3.89
CA ALA A 68 -5.17 -9.93 -3.45
C ALA A 68 -5.58 -9.10 -4.66
N GLU A 69 -6.88 -9.00 -4.89
CA GLU A 69 -7.44 -8.08 -5.88
C GLU A 69 -7.42 -6.65 -5.35
N GLY A 70 -7.22 -5.70 -6.26
CA GLY A 70 -7.21 -4.27 -5.96
C GLY A 70 -5.82 -3.69 -5.73
N THR A 71 -5.83 -2.39 -5.41
CA THR A 71 -4.62 -1.57 -5.27
C THR A 71 -4.37 -1.29 -3.80
N LEU A 72 -3.13 -1.56 -3.36
CA LEU A 72 -2.64 -1.23 -2.03
C LEU A 72 -1.57 -0.15 -2.14
N CYS A 73 -1.64 0.85 -1.26
CA CYS A 73 -0.73 1.98 -1.24
C CYS A 73 -0.01 2.04 0.11
N LEU A 74 1.32 1.95 0.07
CA LEU A 74 2.17 2.19 1.23
C LEU A 74 2.67 3.63 1.19
N TYR A 75 2.37 4.40 2.23
CA TYR A 75 2.87 5.76 2.37
C TYR A 75 3.95 5.80 3.45
N GLY A 76 5.03 6.53 3.18
CA GLY A 76 6.13 6.74 4.12
C GLY A 76 6.22 8.20 4.56
N PHE A 77 6.54 8.40 5.83
CA PHE A 77 6.77 9.71 6.45
C PHE A 77 8.16 9.74 7.07
N ASN A 78 8.98 10.72 6.69
CA ASN A 78 10.31 10.94 7.24
C ASN A 78 10.22 11.40 8.69
N GLU A 79 9.25 12.26 9.01
CA GLU A 79 8.91 12.63 10.38
C GLU A 79 8.17 11.48 11.08
N GLY A 80 8.39 11.33 12.39
CA GLY A 80 7.70 10.32 13.18
C GLY A 80 6.18 10.59 13.26
N GLY A 81 5.39 9.54 13.11
CA GLY A 81 3.93 9.58 13.05
C GLY A 81 3.37 9.82 11.64
N CYS A 82 2.09 9.53 11.47
CA CYS A 82 1.37 9.70 10.21
C CYS A 82 0.39 10.84 10.40
N ARG A 83 0.62 11.98 9.74
CA ARG A 83 -0.24 13.18 9.88
C ARG A 83 -1.45 13.10 8.96
N SER A 84 -1.19 12.92 7.67
CA SER A 84 -2.18 12.84 6.61
C SER A 84 -1.53 12.31 5.34
N LEU A 85 -2.25 11.53 4.54
CA LEU A 85 -1.68 10.83 3.37
C LEU A 85 -1.10 11.79 2.31
N ASP A 86 -1.72 12.95 2.14
CA ASP A 86 -1.30 14.04 1.23
C ASP A 86 0.04 14.68 1.62
N LYS A 87 0.50 14.45 2.87
CA LYS A 87 1.78 14.93 3.40
C LYS A 87 2.81 13.81 3.55
N SER A 88 2.59 12.68 2.88
CA SER A 88 3.61 11.63 2.81
C SER A 88 4.84 12.13 2.06
N ASP A 89 6.01 11.62 2.44
CA ASP A 89 7.28 11.90 1.77
C ASP A 89 7.54 10.93 0.60
N GLY A 90 6.83 9.81 0.59
CA GLY A 90 6.91 8.79 -0.45
C GLY A 90 5.66 7.91 -0.46
N THR A 91 5.39 7.33 -1.62
CA THR A 91 4.28 6.40 -1.81
C THR A 91 4.71 5.30 -2.76
N GLN A 92 4.31 4.07 -2.48
CA GLN A 92 4.46 2.96 -3.39
C GLN A 92 3.14 2.22 -3.54
N GLU A 93 2.79 2.01 -4.80
CA GLU A 93 1.60 1.29 -5.22
C GLU A 93 1.94 -0.18 -5.46
N PHE A 94 1.03 -1.04 -5.02
CA PHE A 94 1.09 -2.48 -5.23
C PHE A 94 -0.22 -2.94 -5.85
N HIS A 95 -0.12 -3.50 -7.04
CA HIS A 95 -1.23 -4.16 -7.73
C HIS A 95 -1.03 -5.66 -7.67
N ASP A 96 -2.15 -6.39 -7.55
CA ASP A 96 -2.16 -7.83 -7.86
C ASP A 96 -1.12 -8.63 -7.05
N VAL A 97 -1.00 -8.31 -5.75
CA VAL A 97 0.08 -8.86 -4.93
C VAL A 97 -0.13 -10.35 -4.68
N GLY A 98 0.93 -11.14 -4.93
CA GLY A 98 0.93 -12.56 -4.65
C GLY A 98 0.93 -12.84 -3.14
N LEU A 99 -0.05 -13.61 -2.67
CA LEU A 99 -0.33 -13.80 -1.24
C LEU A 99 0.28 -15.06 -0.62
N ARG A 100 1.07 -15.81 -1.40
CA ARG A 100 1.73 -17.03 -0.90
C ARG A 100 3.09 -16.77 -0.24
N GLY A 101 3.46 -15.50 -0.03
CA GLY A 101 4.79 -15.12 0.45
C GLY A 101 5.93 -15.47 -0.51
N LEU A 102 5.61 -15.77 -1.77
CA LEU A 102 6.57 -16.16 -2.81
C LEU A 102 7.05 -14.95 -3.65
N GLY A 103 6.29 -13.86 -3.64
CA GLY A 103 6.63 -12.60 -4.33
C GLY A 103 7.17 -11.58 -3.34
N MET A 104 8.47 -11.29 -3.44
CA MET A 104 9.11 -10.22 -2.68
C MET A 104 9.29 -9.01 -3.58
N THR A 105 8.86 -7.85 -3.09
CA THR A 105 8.98 -6.58 -3.80
C THR A 105 9.92 -5.67 -3.04
N THR A 106 10.83 -5.02 -3.76
CA THR A 106 11.72 -4.00 -3.18
C THR A 106 10.94 -2.70 -2.96
N LEU A 107 11.13 -2.08 -1.80
CA LEU A 107 10.55 -0.79 -1.51
C LEU A 107 11.16 0.31 -2.38
N ASP A 108 10.33 1.24 -2.83
CA ASP A 108 10.76 2.42 -3.56
C ASP A 108 11.76 3.24 -2.71
N LYS A 109 12.74 3.85 -3.37
CA LYS A 109 13.79 4.63 -2.70
C LYS A 109 13.24 5.81 -1.90
N THR A 110 12.10 6.36 -2.31
CA THR A 110 11.40 7.42 -1.58
C THR A 110 10.95 6.98 -0.19
N LEU A 111 10.74 5.68 0.02
CA LEU A 111 10.33 5.11 1.30
C LEU A 111 11.51 4.73 2.22
N HIS A 112 12.76 4.80 1.76
CA HIS A 112 13.92 4.30 2.53
C HIS A 112 14.27 5.18 3.74
N ASN A 113 13.88 6.45 3.72
CA ASN A 113 14.12 7.40 4.81
C ASN A 113 12.91 7.55 5.75
N ALA A 114 11.79 6.91 5.41
CA ALA A 114 10.58 6.99 6.21
C ALA A 114 10.77 6.29 7.57
N THR A 115 10.34 6.96 8.63
CA THR A 115 10.35 6.44 10.00
C THR A 115 8.97 5.92 10.42
N SER A 116 7.93 6.32 9.71
CA SER A 116 6.54 5.94 9.94
C SER A 116 5.83 5.64 8.63
N PHE A 117 4.88 4.72 8.68
CA PHE A 117 4.22 4.15 7.52
C PHE A 117 2.73 3.95 7.81
N ILE A 118 1.93 3.97 6.75
CA ILE A 118 0.50 3.70 6.79
C ILE A 118 0.10 3.02 5.49
N TRP A 119 -0.82 2.05 5.60
CA TRP A 119 -1.47 1.45 4.45
C TRP A 119 -2.76 2.20 4.11
N SER A 120 -3.06 2.28 2.81
CA SER A 120 -4.37 2.69 2.32
C SER A 120 -4.74 1.83 1.14
N GLU A 121 -6.03 1.58 0.97
CA GLU A 121 -6.56 0.81 -0.14
C GLU A 121 -7.15 1.74 -1.20
N GLY A 122 -7.13 1.30 -2.46
CA GLY A 122 -7.63 2.06 -3.60
C GLY A 122 -6.55 2.89 -4.30
N ALA A 123 -6.96 3.97 -4.96
CA ALA A 123 -6.04 4.80 -5.75
C ALA A 123 -5.06 5.56 -4.85
N CYS A 124 -3.77 5.45 -5.15
CA CYS A 124 -2.75 6.16 -4.38
C CYS A 124 -2.82 7.67 -4.60
N VAL A 125 -2.83 8.44 -3.52
CA VAL A 125 -2.72 9.89 -3.56
C VAL A 125 -1.22 10.24 -3.66
N PRO A 126 -0.75 10.85 -4.75
CA PRO A 126 0.66 11.21 -4.83
C PRO A 126 1.00 12.28 -3.77
N PRO A 127 2.23 12.26 -3.21
CA PRO A 127 2.74 13.33 -2.36
C PRO A 127 2.56 14.70 -3.03
N GLN A 128 2.09 15.71 -2.31
CA GLN A 128 2.09 17.06 -2.85
C GLN A 128 3.53 17.56 -2.98
N GLU A 129 3.94 17.95 -4.19
CA GLU A 129 5.20 18.67 -4.35
C GLU A 129 5.14 19.99 -3.56
N PRO A 130 6.18 20.34 -2.79
CA PRO A 130 6.22 21.62 -2.09
C PRO A 130 6.09 22.75 -3.12
N SER A 131 5.06 23.58 -2.96
CA SER A 131 4.90 24.79 -3.76
C SER A 131 6.10 25.70 -3.52
N LYS A 132 6.84 26.03 -4.59
CA LYS A 132 8.03 26.89 -4.56
C LYS A 132 7.70 28.34 -4.22
#